data_AF-A0A957QY53-F1
#
_entry.id   AF-A0A957QY53-F1
#
_cell.length_a   1.000
_cell.length_b   1.000
_cell.length_c   1.000
_cell.angle_alpha   90.00
_cell.angle_beta   90.00
_cell.angle_gamma   90.00
#
_symmetry.space_group_name_H-M   'P 1'
#
loop_
_entity.id
_entity.type
_entity.pdbx_description
1 polymer ?
#
loop_
_entity_poly.entity_id
_entity_poly.type
_entity_poly.pdbx_seq_one_letter_code
_entity_poly.pdbx_strand_id
1 'polypeptide(L)'
;VHAIDIPGSLNTILVATIQETTSDNLALNQSIAGTVDPLLDRALLTAMNNIVPATAGEIVFTDERAPVETIIDSLVLGYLLEEGPAGLPGLGG
;
A
#
# COMPACT_ATOMS: atom_id res chain seq x y z
N VAL A 1 8.99 -4.15 -9.88
CA VAL A 1 8.37 -3.76 -8.60
C VAL A 1 6.96 -3.31 -8.91
N HIS A 2 5.97 -3.75 -8.13
CA HIS A 2 4.57 -3.36 -8.29
C HIS A 2 4.09 -2.68 -7.01
N ALA A 3 3.34 -1.59 -7.15
CA ALA A 3 2.74 -0.86 -6.04
C ALA A 3 1.23 -1.05 -6.07
N ILE A 4 0.63 -1.28 -4.90
CA ILE A 4 -0.81 -1.50 -4.74
C ILE A 4 -1.29 -0.66 -3.56
N ASP A 5 -2.13 0.32 -3.82
CA ASP A 5 -2.70 1.15 -2.76
C ASP A 5 -3.80 0.39 -2.03
N ILE A 6 -3.89 0.60 -0.71
CA ILE A 6 -4.92 0.00 0.13
C ILE A 6 -6.07 1.01 0.27
N PRO A 7 -7.25 0.74 -0.31
CA PRO A 7 -8.38 1.66 -0.27
C PRO A 7 -8.79 2.04 1.15
N GLY A 8 -9.03 3.34 1.38
CA GLY A 8 -9.38 3.85 2.70
C GLY A 8 -8.22 3.82 3.70
N SER A 9 -6.98 3.94 3.21
CA SER A 9 -5.82 4.14 4.07
C SER A 9 -4.68 4.82 3.32
N LEU A 10 -3.70 5.33 4.07
CA LEU A 10 -2.45 5.87 3.55
C LEU A 10 -1.39 4.81 3.22
N ASN A 11 -1.78 3.52 3.16
CA ASN A 11 -0.83 2.43 3.00
C ASN A 11 -0.74 1.95 1.54
N THR A 12 0.48 1.66 1.11
CA THR A 12 0.78 1.03 -0.18
C THR A 12 1.58 -0.25 0.05
N ILE A 13 1.19 -1.34 -0.62
CA ILE A 13 1.95 -2.59 -0.65
C ILE A 13 2.92 -2.56 -1.83
N LEU A 14 4.20 -2.83 -1.57
CA LEU A 14 5.23 -2.98 -2.60
C LEU A 14 5.62 -4.45 -2.79
N VAL A 15 5.49 -4.93 -4.03
CA VAL A 15 5.92 -6.27 -4.44
C VAL A 15 7.22 -6.15 -5.23
N ALA A 16 8.34 -6.52 -4.59
CA ALA A 16 9.69 -6.43 -5.15
C ALA A 16 10.41 -7.79 -5.04
N THR A 17 10.11 -8.69 -5.97
CA THR A 17 10.72 -10.03 -6.05
C THR A 17 12.08 -10.01 -6.74
N ILE A 18 12.94 -11.00 -6.44
CA ILE A 18 14.25 -11.17 -7.10
C ILE A 18 14.09 -11.44 -8.60
N GLN A 19 13.13 -12.28 -8.97
CA GLN A 19 12.74 -12.50 -10.36
C GLN A 19 11.71 -11.44 -10.76
N GLU A 20 11.85 -10.88 -11.97
CA GLU A 20 10.86 -9.94 -12.50
C GLU A 20 9.49 -10.60 -12.58
N THR A 21 8.48 -9.86 -12.13
CA THR A 21 7.07 -10.26 -12.13
C THR A 21 6.29 -9.26 -12.95
N THR A 22 5.12 -9.67 -13.45
CA THR A 22 4.21 -8.81 -14.21
C THR A 22 2.86 -8.70 -13.49
N SER A 23 2.11 -7.64 -13.74
CA SER A 23 0.74 -7.49 -13.23
C SER A 23 -0.19 -8.59 -13.73
N ASP A 24 0.10 -9.17 -14.90
CA ASP A 24 -0.70 -10.24 -15.50
C ASP A 24 -0.68 -11.52 -14.65
N ASN A 25 0.39 -11.74 -13.87
CA ASN A 25 0.45 -12.84 -12.90
C ASN A 25 -0.69 -12.74 -11.88
N LEU A 26 -1.08 -11.53 -11.49
CA LEU A 26 -2.16 -11.32 -10.52
C LEU A 26 -3.53 -11.63 -11.14
N ALA A 27 -3.74 -11.25 -12.41
CA ALA A 27 -4.96 -11.56 -13.16
C ALA A 27 -5.12 -13.08 -13.37
N LEU A 28 -4.04 -13.77 -13.69
CA LEU A 28 -4.04 -15.24 -13.80
C LEU A 28 -4.43 -15.90 -12.47
N ASN A 29 -3.87 -15.43 -11.36
CA ASN A 29 -4.20 -15.96 -10.03
C ASN A 29 -5.66 -15.69 -9.64
N GLN A 30 -6.21 -14.53 -10.00
CA GLN A 30 -7.61 -14.19 -9.73
C GLN A 30 -8.58 -15.14 -10.46
N SER A 31 -8.28 -15.50 -11.71
CA SER A 31 -9.10 -16.45 -12.49
C SER A 31 -9.20 -17.85 -11.85
N ILE A 32 -8.20 -18.22 -11.04
CA ILE A 32 -8.17 -19.49 -10.31
C ILE A 32 -8.84 -19.34 -8.94
N ALA A 33 -8.59 -18.22 -8.26
CA ALA A 33 -9.02 -17.96 -6.88
C ALA A 33 -10.55 -18.01 -6.67
N GLY A 34 -11.33 -17.56 -7.66
CA GLY A 34 -12.81 -17.62 -7.61
C GLY A 34 -13.38 -19.03 -7.41
N THR A 35 -12.60 -20.07 -7.73
CA THR A 35 -12.98 -21.48 -7.51
C THR A 35 -12.47 -22.06 -6.20
N VAL A 36 -11.59 -21.34 -5.49
CA VAL A 36 -10.91 -21.80 -4.27
C VAL A 36 -11.52 -21.16 -3.03
N ASP A 37 -11.59 -19.83 -3.01
CA ASP A 37 -12.03 -19.09 -1.83
C ASP A 37 -12.61 -17.70 -2.21
N PRO A 38 -13.84 -17.37 -1.76
CA PRO A 38 -14.48 -16.08 -2.10
C PRO A 38 -13.79 -14.84 -1.50
N LEU A 39 -13.12 -14.97 -0.35
CA LEU A 39 -12.39 -13.85 0.25
C LEU A 39 -11.12 -13.57 -0.55
N LEU A 40 -10.41 -14.62 -0.97
CA LEU A 40 -9.22 -14.51 -1.80
C LEU A 40 -9.55 -13.85 -3.16
N ASP A 41 -10.64 -14.25 -3.80
CA ASP A 41 -11.09 -13.63 -5.05
C ASP A 41 -11.33 -12.12 -4.89
N ARG A 42 -12.05 -11.73 -3.84
CA ARG A 42 -12.31 -10.31 -3.54
C ARG A 42 -11.03 -9.53 -3.23
N ALA A 43 -10.11 -10.12 -2.49
CA ALA A 43 -8.82 -9.49 -2.18
C ALA A 43 -8.01 -9.25 -3.47
N LEU A 44 -7.94 -10.25 -4.36
CA LEU A 44 -7.23 -10.14 -5.63
C LEU A 44 -7.89 -9.11 -6.56
N LEU A 45 -9.22 -9.09 -6.65
CA LEU A 45 -9.95 -8.09 -7.42
C LEU A 45 -9.67 -6.66 -6.90
N THR A 46 -9.65 -6.49 -5.58
CA THR A 46 -9.34 -5.20 -4.94
C THR A 46 -7.91 -4.80 -5.25
N ALA A 47 -6.95 -5.71 -5.13
CA ALA A 47 -5.54 -5.46 -5.44
C ALA A 47 -5.34 -5.06 -6.91
N MET A 48 -5.97 -5.78 -7.85
CA MET A 48 -5.89 -5.48 -9.28
C MET A 48 -6.41 -4.08 -9.62
N ASN A 49 -7.48 -3.64 -8.99
CA ASN A 49 -8.08 -2.32 -9.24
C ASN A 49 -7.27 -1.16 -8.64
N ASN A 50 -6.32 -1.43 -7.75
CA ASN A 50 -5.52 -0.41 -7.06
C ASN A 50 -4.02 -0.53 -7.38
N ILE A 51 -3.65 -1.21 -8.47
CA ILE A 51 -2.27 -1.18 -8.95
C ILE A 51 -1.95 0.23 -9.43
N VAL A 52 -0.88 0.80 -8.90
CA VAL A 52 -0.37 2.13 -9.26
C VAL A 52 1.06 2.05 -9.78
N PRO A 53 1.50 3.01 -10.62
CA PRO A 53 2.88 3.04 -11.08
C PRO A 53 3.87 3.10 -9.91
N ALA A 54 4.80 2.15 -9.84
CA ALA A 54 5.88 2.17 -8.87
C ALA A 54 6.93 3.21 -9.31
N THR A 55 6.80 4.45 -8.86
CA THR A 55 7.78 5.51 -9.12
C THR A 55 8.88 5.47 -8.07
N ALA A 56 10.14 5.41 -8.51
CA ALA A 56 11.27 5.62 -7.60
C ALA A 56 11.21 7.06 -7.07
N GLY A 57 11.27 7.24 -5.75
CA GLY A 57 11.40 8.56 -5.16
C GLY A 57 12.68 9.24 -5.63
N GLU A 58 12.61 10.53 -5.94
CA GLU A 58 13.80 11.31 -6.36
C GLU A 58 14.81 11.46 -5.22
N ILE A 59 14.34 11.39 -3.98
CA ILE A 59 15.16 11.54 -2.78
C ILE A 59 15.51 10.16 -2.25
N VAL A 60 16.80 9.84 -2.32
CA VAL A 60 17.38 8.68 -1.63
C VAL A 60 17.69 9.11 -0.19
N PHE A 61 16.86 8.66 0.75
CA PHE A 61 17.08 8.91 2.18
C PHE A 61 18.22 8.04 2.69
N THR A 62 19.44 8.59 2.74
CA THR A 62 20.56 8.00 3.47
C THR A 62 20.53 8.49 4.93
N ASP A 63 20.97 7.64 5.86
CA ASP A 63 20.88 7.82 7.33
C ASP A 63 21.40 9.18 7.82
N GLU A 64 22.34 9.78 7.09
CA GLU A 64 22.96 11.07 7.45
C GLU A 64 22.09 12.30 7.17
N ARG A 65 21.01 12.18 6.37
CA ARG A 65 20.22 13.35 5.90
C ARG A 65 18.71 13.12 5.80
N ALA A 66 18.20 11.99 6.27
CA ALA A 66 16.77 11.75 6.25
C ALA A 66 16.07 12.58 7.35
N PRO A 67 15.13 13.48 7.03
CA PRO A 67 14.34 14.21 8.03
C PRO A 67 13.24 13.28 8.55
N VAL A 68 13.62 12.22 9.24
CA VAL A 68 12.72 11.14 9.69
C VAL A 68 11.54 11.73 10.47
N GLU A 69 11.81 12.69 11.36
CA GLU A 69 10.78 13.36 12.15
C GLU A 69 9.74 14.10 11.29
N THR A 70 10.17 14.85 10.27
CA THR A 70 9.24 15.56 9.38
C THR A 70 8.38 14.62 8.55
N ILE A 71 8.94 13.46 8.16
CA ILE A 71 8.21 12.42 7.42
C ILE A 71 7.16 11.77 8.35
N ILE A 72 7.55 11.43 9.58
CA ILE A 72 6.64 10.86 10.58
C ILE A 72 5.50 11.85 10.87
N ASP A 73 5.81 13.13 11.11
CA ASP A 73 4.80 14.16 11.37
C ASP A 73 3.81 14.31 10.22
N SER A 74 4.31 14.28 8.98
CA SER A 74 3.46 14.36 7.78
C SER A 74 2.55 13.15 7.65
N LEU A 75 3.02 11.95 7.99
CA LEU A 75 2.21 10.72 8.00
C LEU A 75 1.13 10.78 9.08
N VAL A 76 1.47 11.23 10.30
CA VAL A 76 0.52 11.38 11.40
C VAL A 76 -0.55 12.42 11.07
N LEU A 77 -0.16 13.55 10.48
CA LEU A 77 -1.09 14.58 10.01
C LEU A 77 -2.00 14.06 8.91
N GLY A 78 -1.46 13.39 7.90
CA GLY A 78 -2.27 12.77 6.84
C GLY A 78 -3.29 11.81 7.44
N TYR A 79 -2.86 10.93 8.35
CA TYR A 79 -3.72 9.95 8.98
C TYR A 79 -4.85 10.61 9.79
N LEU A 80 -4.54 11.66 10.55
CA LEU A 80 -5.53 12.45 11.29
C LEU A 80 -6.53 13.18 10.38
N LEU A 81 -6.10 13.65 9.21
CA LEU A 81 -6.97 14.35 8.28
C LEU A 81 -7.89 13.41 7.51
N GLU A 82 -7.46 12.17 7.26
CA GLU A 82 -8.28 11.15 6.60
C GLU A 82 -9.22 10.39 7.56
N GLU A 83 -8.71 9.98 8.72
CA GLU A 83 -9.44 9.13 9.68
C GLU A 83 -10.03 9.89 10.88
N GLY A 84 -9.61 11.15 11.11
CA GLY A 84 -9.98 11.92 12.29
C GLY A 84 -9.27 11.45 13.58
N PRO A 85 -9.48 12.15 14.72
CA PRO A 85 -8.81 11.84 15.99
C PRO A 85 -9.15 10.46 16.58
N ALA A 86 -10.19 9.80 16.08
CA ALA A 86 -10.58 8.44 16.48
C ALA A 86 -9.63 7.35 15.96
N GLY A 87 -8.86 7.64 14.90
CA GLY A 87 -7.87 6.70 14.37
C GLY A 87 -6.63 6.54 15.25
N LEU A 88 -6.34 7.50 16.14
CA LEU A 88 -5.17 7.45 17.02
C LEU A 88 -5.48 6.73 18.34
N PRO A 89 -4.75 5.64 18.69
CA PRO A 89 -4.94 4.97 19.97
C PRO A 89 -4.66 5.94 21.13
N GLY A 90 -5.65 6.19 21.97
CA GLY A 90 -5.51 6.98 23.20
C GLY A 90 -5.98 8.44 23.14
N LEU A 91 -6.48 8.93 22.01
CA LEU A 91 -7.05 10.29 21.89
C LEU A 91 -8.57 10.31 21.58
N GLY A 92 -9.18 9.17 21.28
CA GLY A 92 -10.64 9.03 21.17
C GLY A 92 -11.27 8.74 22.53
N GLY A 93 -11.97 9.73 23.09
CA GLY A 93 -12.91 9.54 24.20
C GLY A 93 -14.24 8.95 23.75
#